data_AF-A0A537YSN0-F1
#
_entry.id   AF-A0A537YSN0-F1
#
_cell.length_a   1.000
_cell.length_b   1.000
_cell.length_c   1.000
_cell.angle_alpha   90.00
_cell.angle_beta   90.00
_cell.angle_gamma   90.00
#
_symmetry.space_group_name_H-M   'P 1'
#
loop_
_entity.id
_entity.type
_entity.pdbx_description
1 polymer ?
#
loop_
_entity_poly.entity_id
_entity_poly.type
_entity_poly.pdbx_seq_one_letter_code
_entity_poly.pdbx_strand_id
1 'polypeptide(L)' 'MKRTAAALLSVWALMLVTAPMALADEGVGLAGPTTDKTVTFFCFGVIAFFAALVIVLSLIQNRLEKRKEARKSDLARFN' A
#
# COMPACT_ATOMS: atom_id res chain seq x y z
N MET A 1 26.33 16.45 1.02
CA MET A 1 26.90 15.67 -0.10
C MET A 1 27.41 14.29 0.31
N LYS A 2 28.22 14.13 1.37
CA LYS A 2 28.71 12.79 1.79
C LYS A 2 27.59 11.80 2.18
N ARG A 3 26.57 12.27 2.92
CA ARG A 3 25.41 11.45 3.34
C ARG A 3 24.50 11.05 2.18
N THR A 4 24.32 11.94 1.20
CA THR A 4 23.52 11.68 -0.01
C THR A 4 24.25 10.74 -0.97
N ALA A 5 25.58 10.86 -1.09
CA ALA A 5 26.41 9.92 -1.85
C ALA A 5 26.40 8.52 -1.22
N ALA A 6 26.50 8.42 0.11
CA ALA A 6 26.38 7.15 0.82
C ALA A 6 24.98 6.53 0.67
N ALA A 7 23.92 7.33 0.72
CA ALA A 7 22.55 6.88 0.48
C ALA A 7 22.36 6.34 -0.94
N LEU A 8 22.89 7.06 -1.96
CA LEU A 8 22.89 6.57 -3.33
C LEU A 8 23.64 5.24 -3.43
N LEU A 9 24.88 5.16 -2.94
CA LEU A 9 25.67 3.92 -2.97
C LEU A 9 24.96 2.76 -2.27
N SER A 10 24.27 3.01 -1.15
CA SER A 10 23.48 1.97 -0.47
C SER A 10 22.29 1.49 -1.30
N VAL A 11 21.58 2.39 -2.01
CA VAL A 11 20.47 2.01 -2.89
C VAL A 11 20.99 1.19 -4.07
N TRP A 12 22.10 1.61 -4.68
CA TRP A 12 22.76 0.87 -5.75
C TRP A 12 23.25 -0.51 -5.28
N ALA A 13 23.83 -0.60 -4.08
CA ALA A 13 24.25 -1.88 -3.50
C ALA A 13 23.06 -2.80 -3.21
N LEU A 14 21.95 -2.26 -2.66
CA LEU A 14 20.73 -3.04 -2.45
C LEU A 14 20.15 -3.56 -3.77
N MET A 15 20.09 -2.72 -4.81
CA MET A 15 19.63 -3.12 -6.14
C MET A 15 20.50 -4.25 -6.71
N LEU A 16 21.82 -4.18 -6.52
CA LEU A 16 22.77 -5.18 -7.00
C LEU A 16 22.65 -6.51 -6.22
N VAL A 17 22.38 -6.47 -4.92
CA VAL A 17 22.10 -7.66 -4.09
C VAL A 17 20.79 -8.33 -4.52
N THR A 18 19.78 -7.56 -4.95
CA THR A 18 18.51 -8.11 -5.47
C THR A 18 18.54 -8.47 -6.96
N ALA A 19 19.62 -8.15 -7.68
CA ALA A 19 19.75 -8.42 -9.11
C ALA A 19 19.63 -9.92 -9.49
N PRO A 20 20.13 -10.88 -8.71
CA PRO A 20 19.93 -12.31 -8.99
C PRO A 20 18.46 -12.75 -8.97
N MET A 21 17.57 -12.02 -8.27
CA MET A 21 16.13 -12.31 -8.32
C MET A 21 15.47 -11.86 -9.64
N ALA A 22 16.11 -10.95 -10.38
CA ALA A 22 15.68 -10.54 -11.72
C ALA A 22 16.21 -11.49 -12.80
N LEU A 23 17.28 -12.23 -12.51
CA LEU A 23 17.83 -13.33 -13.31
C LEU A 23 17.16 -14.65 -12.95
N ALA A 24 15.84 -14.64 -12.88
CA ALA A 24 15.09 -15.84 -12.56
C ALA A 24 15.31 -16.91 -13.65
N ASP A 25 15.70 -18.09 -13.20
CA ASP A 25 15.83 -19.29 -14.04
C ASP A 25 14.51 -19.50 -14.78
N GLU A 26 14.57 -19.60 -16.11
CA GLU A 26 13.43 -19.72 -17.04
C GLU A 26 12.49 -18.51 -17.21
N GLY A 27 12.86 -17.30 -16.76
CA GLY A 27 12.08 -16.08 -17.02
C GLY A 27 10.79 -15.96 -16.21
N VAL A 28 10.65 -16.77 -15.17
CA VAL A 28 9.54 -16.75 -14.22
C VAL A 28 9.98 -16.10 -12.93
N GLY A 29 9.38 -14.95 -12.58
CA GLY A 29 9.71 -14.22 -11.35
C GLY A 29 9.56 -15.07 -10.08
N LEU A 30 9.92 -14.53 -8.91
CA LEU A 30 9.95 -15.24 -7.61
C LEU A 30 8.72 -16.12 -7.26
N ALA A 31 7.56 -15.81 -7.82
CA ALA A 31 6.32 -16.55 -7.61
C ALA A 31 6.17 -17.80 -8.51
N GLY A 32 7.17 -18.10 -9.35
CA GLY A 32 7.11 -19.15 -10.36
C GLY A 32 6.19 -18.82 -11.53
N PRO A 33 5.87 -19.80 -12.41
CA PRO A 33 4.93 -19.63 -13.51
C PRO A 33 3.56 -19.14 -13.04
N THR A 34 3.13 -17.99 -13.56
CA THR A 34 1.78 -17.49 -13.34
C THR A 34 0.79 -18.43 -14.01
N THR A 35 0.01 -19.14 -13.21
CA THR A 35 -1.12 -19.94 -13.70
C THR A 35 -2.38 -19.07 -13.79
N ASP A 36 -3.31 -19.44 -14.68
CA ASP A 36 -4.62 -18.76 -14.84
C ASP A 36 -5.36 -18.62 -13.49
N LYS A 37 -5.26 -19.65 -12.65
CA LYS A 37 -5.80 -19.67 -11.29
C LYS A 37 -5.18 -18.58 -10.41
N THR A 38 -3.85 -18.48 -10.36
CA THR A 38 -3.13 -17.50 -9.54
C THR A 38 -3.51 -16.07 -9.92
N VAL A 39 -3.54 -15.78 -11.23
CA VAL A 39 -3.88 -14.45 -11.74
C VAL A 39 -5.34 -14.12 -11.44
N THR A 40 -6.25 -15.06 -11.66
CA THR A 40 -7.68 -14.88 -11.39
C THR A 40 -7.97 -14.58 -9.92
N PHE A 41 -7.40 -15.36 -9.00
CA PHE A 41 -7.57 -15.11 -7.55
C PHE A 41 -6.96 -13.79 -7.11
N PHE A 42 -5.81 -13.40 -7.68
CA PHE A 42 -5.20 -12.11 -7.41
C PHE A 42 -6.12 -10.96 -7.84
N CYS A 43 -6.68 -11.03 -9.06
CA CYS A 43 -7.62 -10.03 -9.57
C CYS A 43 -8.88 -9.93 -8.69
N PHE A 44 -9.46 -11.06 -8.26
CA PHE A 44 -10.56 -11.04 -7.30
C PHE A 44 -10.18 -10.39 -5.97
N GLY A 45 -8.97 -10.66 -5.47
CA GLY A 45 -8.42 -10.02 -4.28
C GLY A 45 -8.33 -8.50 -4.42
N VAL A 46 -7.83 -8.01 -5.56
CA VAL A 46 -7.73 -6.56 -5.85
C VAL A 46 -9.12 -5.90 -5.89
N ILE A 47 -10.09 -6.53 -6.55
CA ILE A 47 -11.47 -6.03 -6.63
C ILE A 47 -12.07 -5.94 -5.21
N ALA A 48 -11.97 -7.02 -4.43
CA ALA A 48 -12.48 -7.06 -3.06
C ALA A 48 -11.79 -6.04 -2.14
N PHE A 49 -10.47 -5.87 -2.29
CA PHE A 49 -9.69 -4.90 -1.53
C PHE A 49 -10.17 -3.47 -1.76
N PHE A 50 -10.34 -3.05 -3.01
CA PHE A 50 -10.80 -1.68 -3.29
C PHE A 50 -12.23 -1.45 -2.80
N ALA A 51 -13.12 -2.42 -2.96
CA ALA A 51 -14.47 -2.34 -2.41
C ALA A 51 -14.45 -2.17 -0.88
N ALA A 52 -13.71 -3.03 -0.18
CA ALA A 52 -13.56 -2.97 1.27
C ALA A 52 -12.90 -1.67 1.74
N LEU A 53 -11.86 -1.21 1.05
CA LEU A 53 -11.16 0.02 1.36
C LEU A 53 -12.10 1.23 1.30
N VAL A 54 -12.88 1.36 0.23
CA VAL A 54 -13.85 2.46 0.11
C VAL A 54 -14.85 2.43 1.26
N ILE A 55 -15.42 1.26 1.57
CA ILE A 55 -16.36 1.10 2.68
C ILE A 55 -15.73 1.51 4.01
N VAL A 56 -14.52 1.01 4.32
CA VAL A 56 -13.82 1.31 5.56
C VAL A 56 -13.50 2.80 5.67
N LEU A 57 -12.98 3.42 4.61
CA LEU A 57 -12.68 4.85 4.60
C LEU A 57 -13.95 5.70 4.77
N SER A 58 -15.06 5.34 4.12
CA SER A 58 -16.35 6.03 4.30
C SER A 58 -16.87 5.92 5.74
N LEU A 59 -16.75 4.74 6.36
CA LEU A 59 -17.14 4.55 7.77
C LEU A 59 -16.26 5.38 8.71
N ILE A 60 -14.96 5.44 8.46
CA ILE A 60 -14.02 6.25 9.23
C ILE A 60 -14.36 7.73 9.09
N GLN A 61 -14.56 8.23 7.87
CA GLN A 61 -14.93 9.64 7.62
C GLN A 61 -16.20 10.02 8.38
N ASN A 62 -17.27 9.21 8.28
CA ASN A 62 -18.52 9.44 8.98
C ASN A 62 -18.34 9.46 10.51
N ARG A 63 -17.50 8.58 11.06
CA ARG A 63 -17.18 8.56 12.50
C ARG A 63 -16.43 9.82 12.94
N LEU A 64 -15.49 10.30 12.14
CA LEU A 64 -14.72 11.52 12.44
C LEU A 64 -15.60 12.77 12.34
N GLU A 65 -16.47 12.85 11.33
CA GLU A 65 -17.42 13.95 11.16
C GLU A 65 -18.35 14.07 12.37
N LYS A 66 -18.96 12.96 12.80
CA LYS A 66 -19.81 12.94 14.00
C LYS A 66 -19.09 13.44 15.25
N ARG A 67 -17.82 13.06 15.43
CA ARG A 67 -17.01 13.56 16.56
C ARG A 67 -16.71 15.05 16.42
N LYS A 68 -16.41 15.53 15.20
CA LYS A 68 -16.15 16.94 14.92
C LYS A 68 -17.40 17.79 15.17
N GLU A 69 -18.57 17.32 14.74
CA GLU A 69 -19.85 17.98 14.95
C GLU A 69 -20.20 18.07 16.43
N ALA A 70 -20.07 16.98 17.19
CA ALA A 70 -20.31 16.98 18.63
C ALA A 70 -19.43 18.03 19.36
N ARG A 71 -18.14 18.11 19.02
CA ARG A 71 -17.26 19.12 19.62
C ARG A 71 -17.60 20.55 19.17
N LYS A 72 -18.10 20.72 17.95
CA LYS A 72 -18.52 22.02 17.43
C LYS A 72 -19.81 22.49 18.11
N SER A 73 -20.77 21.59 18.34
CA SER A 73 -22.00 21.92 19.08
C SER A 73 -21.71 22.27 20.52
N ASP A 74 -20.79 21.55 21.17
CA ASP A 74 -20.38 21.85 22.54
C ASP A 74 -19.73 23.23 22.62
N LEU A 75 -18.82 23.56 21.70
CA LEU A 75 -18.19 24.88 21.66
C LEU A 75 -19.20 26.00 21.38
N ALA A 76 -20.13 25.79 20.45
CA ALA A 76 -21.16 26.78 20.11
C ALA A 76 -22.16 27.02 21.25
N ARG A 77 -22.29 26.09 22.20
CA ARG A 77 -23.12 26.26 23.40
C ARG A 77 -22.45 27.14 24.47
N PHE A 78 -21.13 27.24 24.46
CA PHE A 78 -20.36 28.02 25.44
C PHE A 78 -19.98 29.44 24.98
N ASN A 79 -20.21 29.76 23.70
CA ASN A 79 -20.10 31.11 23.13
C ASN A 79 -21.49 31.76 23.03
#